data_AF-Q98SA5-F1
#
_entry.id   AF-Q98SA5-F1
#
_cell.length_a   1.000
_cell.length_b   1.000
_cell.length_c   1.000
_cell.angle_alpha   90.00
_cell.angle_beta   90.00
_cell.angle_gamma   90.00
#
_symmetry.space_group_name_H-M   'P 1'
#
loop_
_entity.id
_entity.type
_entity.pdbx_description
1 polymer ?
#
loop_
_entity_poly.entity_id
_entity_poly.type
_entity_poly.pdbx_seq_one_letter_code
_entity_poly.pdbx_strand_id
1 'polypeptide(L)'
;MKNNRLSCHRNSHSKRKNTKTPGGRLVSILLKKKIKKKRCPVNGKILNGIDSDIVRKTGKTHISRHSSGDLSASALKDKIIKSFLKEEKKLAKKIFSKRGKLL
;
A
#
# COMPACT_ATOMS: atom_id res chain seq x y z
N MET A 1 17.03 -12.48 -33.49
CA MET A 1 16.00 -11.81 -32.66
C MET A 1 16.43 -10.36 -32.43
N LYS A 2 15.94 -9.40 -33.22
CA LYS A 2 16.32 -7.98 -33.07
C LYS A 2 15.63 -7.42 -31.82
N ASN A 3 16.40 -7.14 -30.78
CA ASN A 3 15.91 -6.37 -29.63
C ASN A 3 16.04 -4.89 -29.96
N ASN A 4 14.93 -4.16 -30.11
CA ASN A 4 14.96 -2.70 -30.31
C ASN A 4 15.42 -1.91 -29.05
N ARG A 5 15.95 -2.59 -28.01
CA ARG A 5 16.53 -1.98 -26.80
C ARG A 5 17.82 -2.71 -26.41
N LEU A 6 18.87 -1.93 -26.17
CA LEU A 6 20.30 -2.29 -26.17
C LEU A 6 20.79 -3.30 -25.09
N SER A 7 19.97 -3.71 -24.11
CA SER A 7 20.51 -4.55 -23.02
C SER A 7 20.62 -6.03 -23.43
N CYS A 8 21.84 -6.54 -23.55
CA CYS A 8 22.14 -7.95 -23.82
C CYS A 8 22.09 -8.86 -22.57
N HIS A 9 22.32 -8.31 -21.38
CA HIS A 9 22.37 -9.05 -20.12
C HIS A 9 20.99 -9.40 -19.55
N ARG A 10 20.86 -10.58 -18.93
CA ARG A 10 19.65 -11.01 -18.21
C ARG A 10 19.66 -10.51 -16.77
N ASN A 11 18.82 -9.53 -16.47
CA ASN A 11 18.66 -8.96 -15.14
C ASN A 11 17.16 -8.75 -14.83
N SER A 12 16.85 -8.20 -13.65
CA SER A 12 15.46 -7.97 -13.24
C SER A 12 14.70 -6.98 -14.14
N HIS A 13 15.41 -6.12 -14.89
CA HIS A 13 14.84 -5.12 -15.81
C HIS A 13 14.70 -5.64 -17.25
N SER A 14 15.45 -6.67 -17.64
CA SER A 14 15.51 -7.17 -19.02
C SER A 14 14.73 -8.48 -19.23
N LYS A 15 13.77 -8.81 -18.35
CA LYS A 15 12.91 -10.01 -18.50
C LYS A 15 12.08 -9.93 -19.80
N ARG A 16 12.11 -10.98 -20.63
CA ARG A 16 11.38 -11.04 -21.90
C ARG A 16 10.33 -12.15 -21.91
N LYS A 17 9.26 -11.97 -22.67
CA LYS A 17 8.24 -12.98 -23.00
C LYS A 17 8.27 -13.23 -24.51
N ASN A 18 8.30 -14.49 -24.91
CA ASN A 18 8.17 -14.85 -26.32
C ASN A 18 6.68 -14.92 -26.68
N THR A 19 6.29 -14.29 -27.78
CA THR A 19 4.91 -14.25 -28.28
C THR A 19 4.93 -14.48 -29.79
N LYS A 20 3.98 -15.28 -30.29
CA LYS A 20 3.76 -15.41 -31.73
C LYS A 20 3.01 -14.18 -32.23
N THR A 21 3.49 -13.58 -33.31
CA THR A 21 2.75 -12.53 -34.01
C THR A 21 1.70 -13.16 -34.93
N PRO A 22 0.68 -12.40 -35.36
CA PRO A 22 -0.32 -12.90 -36.31
C PRO A 22 0.29 -13.48 -37.60
N GLY A 23 1.40 -12.91 -38.07
CA GLY A 23 2.16 -13.44 -39.22
C GLY A 23 3.06 -14.65 -38.92
N GLY A 24 2.82 -15.38 -37.82
CA GLY A 24 3.50 -16.64 -37.49
C GLY A 24 4.93 -16.51 -36.96
N ARG A 25 5.46 -15.29 -36.78
CA ARG A 25 6.85 -15.09 -36.30
C ARG A 25 6.92 -15.12 -34.78
N LEU A 26 7.94 -15.77 -34.23
CA LEU A 26 8.23 -15.72 -32.79
C LEU A 26 9.02 -14.44 -32.46
N VAL A 27 8.43 -13.56 -31.63
CA VAL A 27 9.05 -12.29 -31.22
C VAL A 27 9.20 -12.25 -29.70
N SER A 28 10.32 -11.72 -29.21
CA SER A 28 10.55 -11.50 -27.77
C SER A 28 10.19 -10.07 -27.36
N ILE A 29 9.20 -9.93 -26.49
CA ILE A 29 8.73 -8.64 -25.95
C ILE A 29 9.29 -8.44 -24.54
N LEU A 30 9.80 -7.24 -24.24
CA LEU A 30 10.27 -6.89 -22.90
C LEU A 30 9.09 -6.72 -21.93
N LEU A 31 9.18 -7.37 -20.77
CA LEU A 31 8.17 -7.26 -19.71
C LEU A 31 8.48 -6.08 -18.79
N LYS A 32 7.44 -5.29 -18.47
CA LYS A 32 7.53 -4.27 -17.42
C LYS A 32 7.68 -4.94 -16.05
N LYS A 33 8.39 -4.28 -15.13
CA LYS A 33 8.53 -4.75 -13.75
C LYS A 33 7.21 -4.72 -13.01
N LYS A 34 6.92 -5.82 -12.31
CA LYS A 34 5.81 -5.89 -11.34
C LYS A 34 6.13 -4.99 -10.14
N ILE A 35 5.15 -4.19 -9.75
CA ILE A 35 5.24 -3.35 -8.56
C ILE A 35 4.78 -4.17 -7.36
N LYS A 36 5.36 -3.89 -6.20
CA LYS A 36 4.85 -4.43 -4.94
C LYS A 36 3.54 -3.74 -4.58
N LYS A 37 2.54 -4.51 -4.13
CA LYS A 37 1.28 -3.97 -3.60
C LYS A 37 1.56 -3.15 -2.33
N LYS A 38 0.77 -2.10 -2.09
CA LYS A 38 0.91 -1.26 -0.89
C LYS A 38 0.53 -2.06 0.35
N ARG A 39 1.35 -1.99 1.39
CA ARG A 39 1.16 -2.70 2.66
C ARG A 39 0.95 -1.70 3.80
N CYS A 40 0.13 -2.10 4.76
CA CYS A 40 -0.04 -1.38 6.02
C CYS A 40 1.25 -1.46 6.84
N PRO A 41 1.79 -0.33 7.36
CA PRO A 41 3.03 -0.34 8.13
C PRO A 41 2.87 -1.02 9.49
N VAL A 42 1.68 -0.93 10.11
CA VAL A 42 1.41 -1.51 11.43
C VAL A 42 1.25 -3.04 11.37
N ASN A 43 0.40 -3.52 10.45
CA ASN A 43 0.00 -4.93 10.43
C ASN A 43 0.68 -5.75 9.32
N GLY A 44 1.44 -5.11 8.42
CA GLY A 44 2.04 -5.76 7.24
C GLY A 44 1.05 -6.24 6.17
N LYS A 45 -0.26 -6.21 6.45
CA LYS A 45 -1.33 -6.63 5.55
C LYS A 45 -1.39 -5.76 4.30
N ILE A 46 -1.70 -6.38 3.16
CA ILE A 46 -1.91 -5.67 1.89
C ILE A 46 -3.18 -4.81 2.00
N LEU A 47 -3.12 -3.59 1.48
CA LEU A 47 -4.27 -2.69 1.48
C LEU A 47 -5.22 -3.05 0.34
N ASN A 48 -6.46 -3.36 0.69
CA ASN A 48 -7.51 -3.66 -0.29
C ASN A 48 -7.97 -2.38 -0.99
N GLY A 49 -8.32 -2.47 -2.28
CA GLY A 49 -8.81 -1.33 -3.06
C GLY A 49 -7.72 -0.37 -3.55
N ILE A 50 -6.44 -0.62 -3.23
CA ILE A 50 -5.29 0.11 -3.77
C ILE A 50 -4.45 -0.86 -4.61
N ASP A 51 -4.75 -0.91 -5.91
CA ASP A 51 -3.92 -1.66 -6.84
C ASP A 51 -2.74 -0.82 -7.32
N SER A 52 -1.55 -1.42 -7.26
CA SER A 52 -0.31 -0.76 -7.67
C SER A 52 -0.32 -0.35 -9.15
N ASP A 53 -1.05 -1.08 -9.99
CA ASP A 53 -1.19 -0.78 -11.41
C ASP A 53 -2.19 0.36 -11.66
N ILE A 54 -3.21 0.50 -10.81
CA ILE A 54 -4.21 1.58 -10.86
C ILE A 54 -3.57 2.90 -10.45
N VAL A 55 -2.72 2.89 -9.41
CA VAL A 55 -1.99 4.09 -8.94
C VAL A 55 -1.18 4.71 -10.09
N ARG A 56 -0.47 3.89 -10.87
CA ARG A 56 0.33 4.38 -12.01
C ARG A 56 -0.51 4.99 -13.13
N LYS A 57 -1.76 4.56 -13.31
CA LYS A 57 -2.62 4.96 -14.42
C LYS A 57 -3.57 6.12 -14.07
N THR A 58 -4.09 6.12 -12.86
CA THR A 58 -5.17 7.02 -12.43
C THR A 58 -4.77 7.97 -11.31
N GLY A 59 -3.60 7.77 -10.70
CA GLY A 59 -3.17 8.53 -9.51
C GLY A 59 -3.99 8.24 -8.25
N LYS A 60 -4.98 7.34 -8.30
CA LYS A 60 -5.82 7.00 -7.15
C LYS A 60 -5.01 6.22 -6.11
N THR A 61 -4.58 6.90 -5.06
CA THR A 61 -3.75 6.35 -3.96
C THR A 61 -4.52 6.07 -2.68
N HIS A 62 -5.81 6.43 -2.63
CA HIS A 62 -6.62 6.42 -1.41
C HIS A 62 -7.99 5.75 -1.63
N ILE A 63 -8.54 5.21 -0.55
CA ILE A 63 -9.92 4.67 -0.46
C ILE A 63 -10.80 5.78 0.16
N SER A 64 -12.13 5.70 0.08
CA SER A 64 -13.07 6.73 0.55
C SER A 64 -13.11 6.98 2.07
N ARG A 65 -12.43 6.18 2.90
CA ARG A 65 -12.44 6.32 4.37
C ARG A 65 -11.29 7.18 4.92
N HIS A 66 -11.37 7.59 6.19
CA HIS A 66 -10.26 8.30 6.84
C HIS A 66 -8.97 7.46 6.91
N SER A 67 -7.79 8.07 6.71
CA SER A 67 -6.47 7.40 6.69
C SER A 67 -6.39 6.17 5.78
N SER A 68 -7.16 6.20 4.69
CA SER A 68 -7.45 5.10 3.76
C SER A 68 -6.31 4.65 2.86
N GLY A 69 -5.27 5.47 2.71
CA GLY A 69 -4.12 5.16 1.87
C GLY A 69 -3.08 4.32 2.59
N ASP A 70 -3.02 4.39 3.92
CA ASP A 70 -1.83 3.98 4.66
C ASP A 70 -2.13 2.89 5.70
N LEU A 71 -3.27 2.97 6.38
CA LEU A 71 -3.63 2.01 7.42
C LEU A 71 -4.67 1.01 6.92
N SER A 72 -4.53 -0.24 7.33
CA SER A 72 -5.59 -1.25 7.16
C SER A 72 -6.82 -0.92 8.02
N ALA A 73 -7.98 -1.47 7.67
CA ALA A 73 -9.22 -1.20 8.41
C ALA A 73 -9.13 -1.62 9.89
N SER A 74 -8.51 -2.77 10.18
CA SER A 74 -8.28 -3.23 11.56
C SER A 74 -7.32 -2.30 12.31
N ALA A 75 -6.18 -1.94 11.73
CA ALA A 75 -5.24 -1.00 12.36
C ALA A 75 -5.88 0.37 12.63
N LEU A 76 -6.77 0.83 11.73
CA LEU A 76 -7.50 2.08 11.93
C LEU A 76 -8.48 1.98 13.11
N LYS A 77 -9.25 0.88 13.20
CA LYS A 77 -10.17 0.63 14.33
C LYS A 77 -9.42 0.66 15.66
N ASP A 78 -8.30 -0.05 15.75
CA ASP A 78 -7.49 -0.10 16.97
C ASP A 78 -6.95 1.27 17.33
N LYS A 79 -6.55 2.07 16.33
CA LYS A 79 -6.08 3.45 16.54
C LYS A 79 -7.18 4.33 17.13
N ILE A 80 -8.39 4.26 16.58
CA ILE A 80 -9.55 5.04 17.04
C ILE A 80 -9.92 4.65 18.48
N ILE A 81 -10.01 3.35 18.77
CA ILE A 81 -10.36 2.86 20.11
C ILE A 81 -9.27 3.26 21.12
N LYS A 82 -7.99 3.08 20.77
CA LYS A 82 -6.87 3.45 21.64
C LYS A 82 -6.81 4.95 21.90
N SER A 83 -7.05 5.80 20.90
CA SER A 83 -7.07 7.25 21.10
C SER A 83 -8.19 7.65 22.05
N PHE A 84 -9.39 7.11 21.84
CA PHE A 84 -10.56 7.38 22.68
C PHE A 84 -10.31 6.97 24.14
N LEU A 85 -9.96 5.71 24.39
CA LEU A 85 -9.71 5.21 25.76
C LEU A 85 -8.57 5.94 26.46
N LYS A 86 -7.52 6.34 25.72
CA LYS A 86 -6.41 7.12 26.27
C LYS A 86 -6.87 8.50 26.70
N GLU A 87 -7.80 9.11 25.98
CA GLU A 87 -8.37 10.40 26.29
C GLU A 87 -9.31 10.33 27.49
N GLU A 88 -10.20 9.35 27.53
CA GLU A 88 -11.07 9.05 28.68
C GLU A 88 -10.26 8.84 29.97
N LYS A 89 -9.21 8.01 29.90
CA LYS A 89 -8.30 7.79 31.04
C LYS A 89 -7.61 9.07 31.51
N LYS A 90 -7.26 9.97 30.59
CA LYS A 90 -6.66 11.28 30.95
C LYS A 90 -7.69 12.17 31.65
N LEU A 91 -8.93 12.21 31.18
CA LEU A 91 -10.00 12.99 31.80
C LEU A 91 -10.33 12.49 33.20
N ALA A 92 -10.48 11.18 33.37
CA ALA A 92 -10.72 10.57 34.68
C ALA A 92 -9.63 10.97 35.69
N LYS A 93 -8.34 10.84 35.31
CA LYS A 93 -7.21 11.25 36.16
C LYS A 93 -7.26 12.73 36.55
N LYS A 94 -7.63 13.62 35.61
CA LYS A 94 -7.78 15.06 35.90
C LYS A 94 -8.89 15.31 36.92
N ILE A 95 -10.02 14.61 36.80
CA ILE A 95 -11.15 14.74 37.73
C ILE A 95 -10.75 14.27 39.13
N PHE A 96 -10.15 13.08 39.25
CA PHE A 96 -9.68 12.56 40.55
C PHE A 96 -8.63 13.47 41.19
N SER A 97 -7.68 13.97 40.40
CA SER A 97 -6.67 14.90 40.92
C SER A 97 -7.24 16.25 41.36
N LYS A 98 -8.34 16.74 40.74
CA LYS A 98 -9.01 17.96 41.19
C LYS A 98 -9.81 17.74 42.47
N ARG A 99 -10.53 16.62 42.57
CA ARG A 99 -11.33 16.26 43.76
C ARG A 99 -10.47 15.95 44.98
N GLY A 100 -9.37 15.21 44.83
CA GLY A 100 -8.45 14.89 45.92
C GLY A 100 -7.57 16.05 46.40
N LYS A 101 -7.64 17.22 45.75
CA LYS A 101 -6.98 18.47 46.19
C LYS A 101 -7.94 19.45 46.87
N LEU A 102 -9.22 19.11 46.97
CA LEU A 102 -10.28 19.93 47.59
C LEU A 102 -10.61 19.46 49.02
N LEU A 103 -9.79 18.55 49.57
CA LEU A 103 -9.70 18.17 50.98
C LEU A 103 -8.30 18.57 51.47
#